data_AF-Q0JZK9-F1
#
_entry.id   AF-Q0JZK9-F1
#
_cell.length_a   1.000
_cell.length_b   1.000
_cell.length_c   1.000
_cell.angle_alpha   90.00
_cell.angle_beta   90.00
_cell.angle_gamma   90.00
#
_symmetry.space_group_name_H-M   'P 1'
#
loop_
_entity.id
_entity.type
_entity.pdbx_description
1 polymer ?
#
loop_
_entity_poly.entity_id
_entity_poly.type
_entity_poly.pdbx_seq_one_letter_code
_entity_poly.pdbx_strand_id
1 'polypeptide(L)'
;MEAIVRAIVDAEAGFGIVGRLVPSIDREADPAEAVEMVDWVIADRRDEVIGIGIDYRENDRPPELFAEAYRKARAAGLKTTAHAGEFGTPWTNVATALDLLQVDRIDHGYTAIDNPEFAQRCADRGIVFTVVPTNSYYLRTLPRERWALDHPIRHMPGMGLRVHPNTDDPVLHHVTASQARGMMVRDFGFGLDDLREFMLNGLDAAWIDDSTRRAWRGQQCAEFDALRARLFAAPAARGCSLVRFRSAVRGPVPVQAY
;
A
#
# COMPACT_ATOMS: atom_id res chain seq x y z
N MET A 1 -23.81 -4.58 -3.00
CA MET A 1 -22.99 -3.45 -3.48
C MET A 1 -23.75 -2.12 -3.40
N GLU A 2 -25.03 -2.05 -3.80
CA GLU A 2 -25.80 -0.78 -3.85
C GLU A 2 -25.69 0.13 -2.61
N ALA A 3 -25.93 -0.40 -1.41
CA ALA A 3 -25.90 0.43 -0.19
C ALA A 3 -24.51 1.06 0.07
N ILE A 4 -23.44 0.32 -0.23
CA ILE A 4 -22.06 0.80 -0.09
C ILE A 4 -21.76 1.87 -1.16
N VAL A 5 -22.21 1.66 -2.39
CA VAL A 5 -22.07 2.66 -3.47
C VAL A 5 -22.79 3.96 -3.11
N ARG A 6 -24.00 3.88 -2.57
CA ARG A 6 -24.72 5.07 -2.10
C ARG A 6 -23.94 5.82 -1.02
N ALA A 7 -23.35 5.11 -0.05
CA ALA A 7 -22.51 5.73 0.97
C ALA A 7 -21.25 6.40 0.38
N ILE A 8 -20.65 5.83 -0.67
CA ILE A 8 -19.53 6.45 -1.38
C ILE A 8 -19.97 7.78 -2.04
N VAL A 9 -21.10 7.77 -2.73
CA VAL A 9 -21.65 8.97 -3.40
C VAL A 9 -22.02 10.05 -2.38
N ASP A 10 -22.67 9.67 -1.28
CA ASP A 10 -23.03 10.60 -0.20
C ASP A 10 -21.78 11.21 0.45
N ALA A 11 -20.72 10.43 0.63
CA ALA A 11 -19.46 10.91 1.18
C ALA A 11 -18.74 11.87 0.22
N GLU A 12 -18.78 11.62 -1.08
CA GLU A 12 -18.26 12.53 -2.09
C GLU A 12 -19.03 13.87 -2.09
N ALA A 13 -20.36 13.82 -2.06
CA ALA A 13 -21.20 15.01 -2.00
C ALA A 13 -21.04 15.81 -0.70
N GLY A 14 -20.91 15.13 0.44
CA GLY A 14 -20.84 15.77 1.76
C GLY A 14 -19.45 16.25 2.16
N PHE A 15 -18.39 15.56 1.72
CA PHE A 15 -17.02 15.79 2.19
C PHE A 15 -15.99 16.01 1.06
N GLY A 16 -16.39 15.85 -0.21
CA GLY A 16 -15.48 15.97 -1.36
C GLY A 16 -14.46 14.82 -1.46
N ILE A 17 -14.69 13.70 -0.76
CA ILE A 17 -13.80 12.53 -0.81
C ILE A 17 -14.28 11.55 -1.88
N VAL A 18 -13.42 11.28 -2.86
CA VAL A 18 -13.70 10.29 -3.90
C VAL A 18 -13.41 8.89 -3.37
N GLY A 19 -14.44 8.06 -3.31
CA GLY A 19 -14.35 6.66 -2.86
C GLY A 19 -14.45 5.66 -4.01
N ARG A 20 -13.82 4.49 -3.84
CA ARG A 20 -13.93 3.35 -4.76
C ARG A 20 -14.04 2.06 -3.96
N LEU A 21 -14.80 1.11 -4.48
CA LEU A 21 -15.01 -0.20 -3.87
C LEU A 21 -14.19 -1.26 -4.60
N VAL A 22 -13.52 -2.11 -3.82
CA VAL A 22 -12.78 -3.27 -4.28
C VAL A 22 -13.34 -4.48 -3.54
N PRO A 23 -14.29 -5.23 -4.11
CA PRO A 23 -14.73 -6.50 -3.55
C PRO A 23 -13.55 -7.47 -3.44
N SER A 24 -13.32 -7.99 -2.25
CA SER A 24 -12.18 -8.86 -1.95
C SER A 24 -12.59 -10.31 -1.78
N ILE A 25 -11.76 -11.19 -2.31
CA ILE A 25 -11.84 -12.63 -2.09
C ILE A 25 -11.48 -12.93 -0.63
N ASP A 26 -12.37 -13.62 0.07
CA ASP A 26 -12.04 -14.34 1.29
C ASP A 26 -11.22 -15.57 0.92
N ARG A 27 -9.91 -15.53 1.20
CA ARG A 27 -9.02 -16.63 0.82
C ARG A 27 -9.16 -17.85 1.72
N GLU A 28 -9.85 -17.78 2.86
CA GLU A 28 -10.10 -18.94 3.73
C GLU A 28 -11.23 -19.82 3.18
N ALA A 29 -12.16 -19.24 2.41
CA ALA A 29 -13.26 -19.92 1.74
C ALA A 29 -12.82 -20.69 0.47
N ASP A 30 -13.72 -21.49 -0.11
CA ASP A 30 -13.42 -22.27 -1.32
C ASP A 30 -13.10 -21.36 -2.53
N PRO A 31 -12.07 -21.66 -3.37
CA PRO A 31 -11.78 -20.86 -4.55
C PRO A 31 -12.95 -20.70 -5.54
N ALA A 32 -13.92 -21.61 -5.54
CA ALA A 32 -15.16 -21.46 -6.32
C ALA A 32 -15.99 -20.24 -5.88
N GLU A 33 -15.99 -19.91 -4.59
CA GLU A 33 -16.69 -18.72 -4.05
C GLU A 33 -16.04 -17.42 -4.56
N ALA A 34 -14.72 -17.43 -4.77
CA ALA A 34 -14.03 -16.30 -5.40
C ALA A 34 -14.51 -16.06 -6.84
N VAL A 35 -14.74 -17.15 -7.59
CA VAL A 35 -15.27 -17.06 -8.97
C VAL A 35 -16.71 -16.55 -8.97
N GLU A 36 -17.53 -17.05 -8.04
CA GLU A 36 -18.92 -16.59 -7.85
C GLU A 36 -18.98 -15.10 -7.46
N MET A 37 -18.11 -14.64 -6.55
CA MET A 37 -18.01 -13.23 -6.20
C MET A 37 -17.72 -12.37 -7.44
N VAL A 38 -16.77 -12.83 -8.30
CA VAL A 38 -16.45 -12.12 -9.55
C VAL A 38 -17.66 -12.10 -10.50
N ASP A 39 -18.45 -13.18 -10.57
CA ASP A 39 -19.70 -13.20 -11.33
C ASP A 39 -20.70 -12.14 -10.85
N TRP A 40 -20.88 -12.00 -9.54
CA TRP A 40 -21.75 -10.95 -9.00
C TRP A 40 -21.27 -9.55 -9.35
N VAL A 41 -19.96 -9.30 -9.28
CA VAL A 41 -19.34 -8.02 -9.62
C VAL A 41 -19.47 -7.70 -11.12
N ILE A 42 -19.47 -8.72 -11.98
CA ILE A 42 -19.71 -8.57 -13.43
C ILE A 42 -21.20 -8.36 -13.74
N ALA A 43 -22.10 -9.05 -13.02
CA ALA A 43 -23.53 -8.95 -13.24
C ALA A 43 -24.11 -7.61 -12.78
N ASP A 44 -23.59 -7.03 -11.68
CA ASP A 44 -24.00 -5.74 -11.12
C ASP A 44 -22.87 -4.70 -11.24
N ARG A 45 -22.51 -4.35 -12.48
CA ARG A 45 -21.47 -3.34 -12.77
C ARG A 45 -21.85 -1.95 -12.24
N ARG A 46 -20.90 -1.31 -11.55
CA ARG A 46 -21.00 0.05 -11.00
C ARG A 46 -19.69 0.80 -11.26
N ASP A 47 -19.76 2.10 -11.52
CA ASP A 47 -18.57 2.92 -11.81
C ASP A 47 -17.62 3.03 -10.60
N GLU A 48 -18.16 2.90 -9.39
CA GLU A 48 -17.39 2.92 -8.15
C GLU A 48 -16.68 1.58 -7.88
N VAL A 49 -17.10 0.48 -8.53
CA VAL A 49 -16.55 -0.87 -8.37
C VAL A 49 -15.56 -1.17 -9.49
N ILE A 50 -14.28 -0.95 -9.18
CA ILE A 50 -13.24 -0.80 -10.22
C ILE A 50 -12.25 -1.97 -10.28
N GLY A 51 -12.33 -2.91 -9.35
CA GLY A 51 -11.43 -4.06 -9.33
C GLY A 51 -11.75 -5.05 -8.23
N ILE A 52 -10.90 -6.06 -8.07
CA ILE A 52 -10.96 -7.03 -6.97
C ILE A 52 -9.65 -7.09 -6.16
N GLY A 53 -9.77 -7.59 -4.94
CA GLY A 53 -8.66 -7.91 -4.05
C GLY A 53 -8.71 -9.36 -3.56
N ILE A 54 -7.74 -9.73 -2.73
CA ILE A 54 -7.76 -10.94 -1.89
C ILE A 54 -7.12 -10.60 -0.55
N ASP A 55 -7.73 -11.04 0.53
CA ASP A 55 -7.29 -10.83 1.92
C ASP A 55 -7.71 -12.04 2.78
N TYR A 56 -7.77 -11.88 4.12
CA TYR A 56 -7.77 -12.95 5.13
C TYR A 56 -6.44 -13.71 5.24
N ARG A 57 -6.39 -14.77 6.07
CA ARG A 57 -5.14 -15.44 6.44
C ARG A 57 -4.45 -16.08 5.24
N GLU A 58 -3.24 -15.61 4.94
CA GLU A 58 -2.46 -16.09 3.77
C GLU A 58 -1.85 -17.48 3.96
N ASN A 59 -1.57 -17.90 5.20
CA ASN A 59 -0.99 -19.20 5.48
C ASN A 59 -1.85 -20.34 4.91
N ASP A 60 -1.21 -21.28 4.21
CA ASP A 60 -1.84 -22.47 3.62
C ASP A 60 -2.91 -22.18 2.55
N ARG A 61 -3.06 -20.91 2.14
CA ARG A 61 -4.03 -20.45 1.13
C ARG A 61 -3.32 -19.63 0.03
N PRO A 62 -2.37 -20.22 -0.72
CA PRO A 62 -1.50 -19.48 -1.62
C PRO A 62 -2.26 -18.86 -2.80
N PRO A 63 -1.75 -17.75 -3.38
CA PRO A 63 -2.47 -16.95 -4.38
C PRO A 63 -2.90 -17.73 -5.63
N GLU A 64 -2.12 -18.71 -6.08
CA GLU A 64 -2.43 -19.51 -7.28
C GLU A 64 -3.74 -20.30 -7.18
N LEU A 65 -4.25 -20.59 -5.97
CA LEU A 65 -5.56 -21.23 -5.79
C LEU A 65 -6.69 -20.41 -6.43
N PHE A 66 -6.53 -19.08 -6.50
CA PHE A 66 -7.55 -18.15 -6.95
C PHE A 66 -7.32 -17.65 -8.38
N ALA A 67 -6.39 -18.26 -9.13
CA ALA A 67 -6.00 -17.82 -10.47
C ALA A 67 -7.18 -17.70 -11.45
N GLU A 68 -8.21 -18.55 -11.31
CA GLU A 68 -9.42 -18.47 -12.13
C GLU A 68 -10.23 -17.19 -11.90
N ALA A 69 -10.46 -16.81 -10.64
CA ALA A 69 -11.18 -15.59 -10.29
C ALA A 69 -10.45 -14.35 -10.82
N TYR A 70 -9.11 -14.31 -10.68
CA TYR A 70 -8.29 -13.23 -11.22
C TYR A 70 -8.32 -13.17 -12.75
N ARG A 71 -8.18 -14.31 -13.44
CA ARG A 71 -8.29 -14.39 -14.91
C ARG A 71 -9.65 -13.85 -15.37
N LYS A 72 -10.73 -14.25 -14.70
CA LYS A 72 -12.09 -13.83 -15.01
C LYS A 72 -12.30 -12.33 -14.79
N ALA A 73 -11.81 -11.80 -13.66
CA ALA A 73 -11.89 -10.38 -13.35
C ALA A 73 -11.17 -9.53 -14.40
N ARG A 74 -9.92 -9.88 -14.74
CA ARG A 74 -9.14 -9.17 -15.79
C ARG A 74 -9.81 -9.26 -17.16
N ALA A 75 -10.34 -10.42 -17.54
CA ALA A 75 -11.07 -10.60 -18.79
C ALA A 75 -12.31 -9.69 -18.88
N ALA A 76 -12.89 -9.32 -17.74
CA ALA A 76 -14.02 -8.40 -17.64
C ALA A 76 -13.61 -6.93 -17.43
N GLY A 77 -12.32 -6.60 -17.60
CA GLY A 77 -11.79 -5.24 -17.51
C GLY A 77 -11.57 -4.69 -16.09
N LEU A 78 -11.69 -5.55 -15.07
CA LEU A 78 -11.43 -5.15 -13.68
C LEU A 78 -9.94 -5.06 -13.41
N LYS A 79 -9.58 -4.09 -12.57
CA LYS A 79 -8.27 -4.02 -11.95
C LYS A 79 -8.11 -5.07 -10.84
N THR A 80 -6.88 -5.39 -10.47
CA THR A 80 -6.59 -6.46 -9.49
C THR A 80 -5.45 -6.07 -8.55
N THR A 81 -5.63 -6.34 -7.27
CA THR A 81 -4.60 -6.20 -6.21
C THR A 81 -4.59 -7.47 -5.36
N ALA A 82 -3.56 -7.71 -4.55
CA ALA A 82 -3.54 -8.87 -3.66
C ALA A 82 -2.72 -8.65 -2.39
N HIS A 83 -3.23 -9.12 -1.25
CA HIS A 83 -2.42 -9.38 -0.07
C HIS A 83 -1.48 -10.55 -0.36
N ALA A 84 -0.17 -10.28 -0.33
CA ALA A 84 0.85 -11.29 -0.54
C ALA A 84 2.10 -10.98 0.28
N GLY A 85 2.78 -12.03 0.77
CA GLY A 85 3.99 -11.86 1.57
C GLY A 85 3.71 -11.25 2.95
N GLU A 86 2.50 -11.42 3.47
CA GLU A 86 2.14 -11.13 4.85
C GLU A 86 2.35 -12.38 5.73
N PHE A 87 2.29 -12.24 7.06
CA PHE A 87 2.46 -13.34 8.02
C PHE A 87 3.77 -14.14 7.92
N GLY A 88 4.81 -13.55 7.32
CA GLY A 88 6.07 -14.24 7.03
C GLY A 88 5.96 -15.32 5.95
N THR A 89 4.93 -15.23 5.10
CA THR A 89 4.75 -16.16 3.99
C THR A 89 5.80 -15.92 2.89
N PRO A 90 6.13 -16.93 2.08
CA PRO A 90 7.23 -16.84 1.13
C PRO A 90 7.08 -15.69 0.14
N TRP A 91 8.20 -15.03 -0.19
CA TRP A 91 8.24 -13.98 -1.23
C TRP A 91 7.72 -14.48 -2.60
N THR A 92 7.74 -15.80 -2.82
CA THR A 92 7.15 -16.42 -4.02
C THR A 92 5.65 -16.19 -4.13
N ASN A 93 4.92 -15.94 -3.03
CA ASN A 93 3.51 -15.53 -3.11
C ASN A 93 3.38 -14.15 -3.77
N VAL A 94 4.28 -13.22 -3.46
CA VAL A 94 4.35 -11.91 -4.14
C VAL A 94 4.68 -12.10 -5.63
N ALA A 95 5.60 -13.01 -5.95
CA ALA A 95 5.92 -13.33 -7.34
C ALA A 95 4.72 -13.94 -8.08
N THR A 96 4.00 -14.89 -7.48
CA THR A 96 2.78 -15.48 -8.06
C THR A 96 1.69 -14.42 -8.26
N ALA A 97 1.48 -13.51 -7.31
CA ALA A 97 0.53 -12.42 -7.47
C ALA A 97 0.88 -11.54 -8.69
N LEU A 98 2.16 -11.22 -8.88
CA LEU A 98 2.62 -10.39 -10.00
C LEU A 98 2.64 -11.10 -11.36
N ASP A 99 3.05 -12.37 -11.38
CA ASP A 99 3.38 -13.06 -12.62
C ASP A 99 2.24 -13.97 -13.10
N LEU A 100 1.51 -14.62 -12.18
CA LEU A 100 0.35 -15.47 -12.49
C LEU A 100 -0.98 -14.71 -12.37
N LEU A 101 -1.21 -14.04 -11.24
CA LEU A 101 -2.45 -13.28 -11.03
C LEU A 101 -2.44 -11.94 -11.76
N GLN A 102 -1.26 -11.46 -12.19
CA GLN A 102 -1.06 -10.24 -12.96
C GLN A 102 -1.69 -9.00 -12.31
N VAL A 103 -1.47 -8.83 -11.00
CA VAL A 103 -2.00 -7.69 -10.25
C VAL A 103 -1.36 -6.37 -10.65
N ASP A 104 -2.13 -5.29 -10.56
CA ASP A 104 -1.70 -3.92 -10.86
C ASP A 104 -0.79 -3.34 -9.74
N ARG A 105 -0.96 -3.80 -8.50
CA ARG A 105 -0.16 -3.45 -7.31
C ARG A 105 -0.20 -4.58 -6.28
N ILE A 106 0.67 -4.51 -5.27
CA ILE A 106 0.71 -5.49 -4.17
C ILE A 106 0.28 -4.81 -2.87
N ASP A 107 -0.50 -5.53 -2.07
CA ASP A 107 -0.78 -5.17 -0.69
C ASP A 107 0.16 -5.95 0.24
N HIS A 108 0.80 -5.24 1.16
CA HIS A 108 1.94 -5.66 1.98
C HIS A 108 3.23 -5.92 1.20
N GLY A 109 3.45 -7.15 0.73
CA GLY A 109 4.67 -7.57 0.02
C GLY A 109 5.95 -7.55 0.84
N TYR A 110 5.87 -7.67 2.16
CA TYR A 110 7.00 -7.46 3.06
C TYR A 110 8.15 -8.43 2.81
N THR A 111 7.86 -9.71 2.57
CA THR A 111 8.89 -10.73 2.35
C THR A 111 9.56 -10.62 0.99
N ALA A 112 9.14 -9.71 0.10
CA ALA A 112 9.85 -9.45 -1.16
C ALA A 112 11.33 -9.09 -0.94
N ILE A 113 11.69 -8.53 0.21
CA ILE A 113 13.07 -8.17 0.56
C ILE A 113 13.97 -9.40 0.81
N ASP A 114 13.39 -10.57 1.06
CA ASP A 114 14.11 -11.82 1.32
C ASP A 114 14.84 -12.34 0.07
N ASN A 115 14.46 -11.83 -1.12
CA ASN A 115 15.15 -12.08 -2.38
C ASN A 115 15.53 -10.74 -3.05
N PRO A 116 16.79 -10.29 -2.93
CA PRO A 116 17.25 -9.03 -3.53
C PRO A 116 17.11 -8.95 -5.05
N GLU A 117 17.27 -10.05 -5.78
CA GLU A 117 17.10 -10.07 -7.25
C GLU A 117 15.62 -9.85 -7.61
N PHE A 118 14.71 -10.51 -6.89
CA PHE A 118 13.28 -10.31 -7.07
C PHE A 118 12.85 -8.89 -6.68
N ALA A 119 13.37 -8.35 -5.58
CA ALA A 119 13.11 -6.97 -5.17
C ALA A 119 13.56 -5.97 -6.25
N GLN A 120 14.76 -6.17 -6.82
CA GLN A 120 15.25 -5.34 -7.92
C GLN A 120 14.33 -5.42 -9.14
N ARG A 121 13.85 -6.63 -9.50
CA ARG A 121 12.88 -6.81 -10.59
C ARG A 121 11.57 -6.05 -10.33
N CYS A 122 11.09 -6.03 -9.09
CA CYS A 122 9.91 -5.26 -8.69
C CYS A 122 10.16 -3.75 -8.79
N ALA A 123 11.35 -3.29 -8.39
CA ALA A 123 11.75 -1.89 -8.50
C ALA A 123 11.83 -1.44 -9.97
N ASP A 124 12.46 -2.23 -10.84
CA ASP A 124 12.60 -1.94 -12.27
C ASP A 124 11.25 -1.87 -12.99
N ARG A 125 10.29 -2.73 -12.57
CA ARG A 125 8.89 -2.70 -13.05
C ARG A 125 8.07 -1.56 -12.46
N GLY A 126 8.59 -0.85 -11.45
CA GLY A 126 7.87 0.22 -10.77
C GLY A 126 6.65 -0.24 -9.97
N ILE A 127 6.65 -1.49 -9.49
CA ILE A 127 5.56 -2.06 -8.69
C ILE A 127 5.40 -1.25 -7.41
N VAL A 128 4.16 -0.85 -7.12
CA VAL A 128 3.83 -0.17 -5.86
C VAL A 128 3.30 -1.18 -4.84
N PHE A 129 3.79 -1.05 -3.62
CA PHE A 129 3.43 -1.83 -2.45
C PHE A 129 2.64 -0.96 -1.48
N THR A 130 1.40 -1.32 -1.17
CA THR A 130 0.67 -0.71 -0.06
C THR A 130 1.22 -1.30 1.23
N VAL A 131 1.69 -0.46 2.16
CA VAL A 131 2.33 -0.93 3.40
C VAL A 131 1.60 -0.40 4.62
N VAL A 132 1.64 -1.16 5.71
CA VAL A 132 0.87 -0.86 6.92
C VAL A 132 1.84 -0.76 8.11
N PRO A 133 2.18 0.46 8.57
CA PRO A 133 3.03 0.68 9.74
C PRO A 133 2.55 -0.01 11.01
N THR A 134 1.26 -0.35 11.10
CA THR A 134 0.66 -1.03 12.25
C THR A 134 0.39 -2.50 11.99
N ASN A 135 1.12 -3.14 11.05
CA ASN A 135 0.89 -4.53 10.71
C ASN A 135 0.99 -5.43 11.96
N SER A 136 -0.10 -6.14 12.24
CA SER A 136 -0.28 -6.90 13.47
C SER A 136 0.68 -8.08 13.59
N TYR A 137 1.12 -8.69 12.47
CA TYR A 137 2.09 -9.77 12.50
C TYR A 137 3.44 -9.28 13.05
N TYR A 138 4.03 -8.24 12.45
CA TYR A 138 5.34 -7.76 12.88
C TYR A 138 5.31 -7.13 14.27
N LEU A 139 4.22 -6.44 14.66
CA LEU A 139 4.05 -5.94 16.03
C LEU A 139 4.05 -7.06 17.07
N ARG A 140 3.56 -8.25 16.72
CA ARG A 140 3.46 -9.42 17.61
C ARG A 140 4.73 -10.26 17.62
N THR A 141 5.41 -10.41 16.48
CA THR A 141 6.51 -11.36 16.31
C THR A 141 7.90 -10.77 16.52
N LEU A 142 8.09 -9.47 16.23
CA LEU A 142 9.37 -8.81 16.49
C LEU A 142 9.46 -8.33 17.94
N PRO A 143 10.64 -8.41 18.59
CA PRO A 143 10.85 -7.80 19.90
C PRO A 143 10.54 -6.30 19.85
N ARG A 144 9.88 -5.76 20.87
CA ARG A 144 9.37 -4.37 20.88
C ARG A 144 10.47 -3.34 20.58
N GLU A 145 11.64 -3.52 21.16
CA GLU A 145 12.82 -2.65 21.00
C GLU A 145 13.50 -2.78 19.64
N ARG A 146 13.18 -3.85 18.90
CA ARG A 146 13.72 -4.17 17.57
C ARG A 146 12.71 -3.94 16.45
N TRP A 147 11.42 -3.92 16.76
CA TRP A 147 10.32 -3.83 15.80
C TRP A 147 10.56 -2.79 14.71
N ALA A 148 10.84 -1.54 15.08
CA ALA A 148 11.03 -0.45 14.11
C ALA A 148 12.30 -0.58 13.25
N LEU A 149 13.32 -1.32 13.73
CA LEU A 149 14.58 -1.55 13.03
C LEU A 149 14.51 -2.75 12.08
N ASP A 150 13.80 -3.80 12.51
CA ASP A 150 13.75 -5.09 11.84
C ASP A 150 12.51 -5.25 10.94
N HIS A 151 11.53 -4.33 11.02
CA HIS A 151 10.38 -4.36 10.13
C HIS A 151 10.80 -4.18 8.66
N PRO A 152 10.35 -5.05 7.74
CA PRO A 152 10.69 -4.96 6.32
C PRO A 152 10.42 -3.62 5.65
N ILE A 153 9.35 -2.91 6.04
CA ILE A 153 8.98 -1.57 5.53
C ILE A 153 10.17 -0.61 5.56
N ARG A 154 11.03 -0.71 6.59
CA ARG A 154 12.21 0.15 6.75
C ARG A 154 13.21 0.00 5.59
N HIS A 155 13.32 -1.21 5.04
CA HIS A 155 14.34 -1.57 4.04
C HIS A 155 13.82 -1.49 2.61
N MET A 156 12.50 -1.64 2.41
CA MET A 156 11.87 -1.67 1.08
C MET A 156 12.29 -0.49 0.18
N PRO A 157 12.20 0.80 0.58
CA PRO A 157 12.64 1.91 -0.28
C PRO A 157 14.14 1.91 -0.58
N GLY A 158 14.96 1.43 0.36
CA GLY A 158 16.41 1.30 0.16
C GLY A 158 16.79 0.27 -0.91
N MET A 159 15.88 -0.67 -1.19
CA MET A 159 15.98 -1.65 -2.29
C MET A 159 15.29 -1.19 -3.57
N GLY A 160 14.88 0.09 -3.64
CA GLY A 160 14.18 0.66 -4.80
C GLY A 160 12.69 0.34 -4.88
N LEU A 161 12.13 -0.38 -3.91
CA LEU A 161 10.70 -0.70 -3.89
C LEU A 161 9.89 0.55 -3.57
N ARG A 162 8.80 0.74 -4.33
CA ARG A 162 7.91 1.89 -4.17
C ARG A 162 6.83 1.56 -3.16
N VAL A 163 6.82 2.24 -2.01
CA VAL A 163 5.82 2.00 -0.97
C VAL A 163 4.85 3.17 -0.81
N HIS A 164 3.63 2.87 -0.38
CA HIS A 164 2.65 3.86 0.07
C HIS A 164 2.04 3.41 1.43
N PRO A 165 2.19 4.21 2.51
CA PRO A 165 1.68 3.86 3.83
C PRO A 165 0.15 4.01 3.94
N ASN A 166 -0.51 3.01 4.50
CA ASN A 166 -1.96 2.93 4.72
C ASN A 166 -2.29 2.52 6.16
N THR A 167 -3.58 2.59 6.52
CA THR A 167 -4.08 2.30 7.89
C THR A 167 -4.52 0.86 8.09
N ASP A 168 -4.89 0.18 7.01
CA ASP A 168 -5.51 -1.15 7.05
C ASP A 168 -6.87 -1.09 7.76
N ASP A 169 -6.96 -1.57 9.01
CA ASP A 169 -8.12 -1.49 9.87
C ASP A 169 -8.05 -0.30 10.87
N PRO A 170 -8.36 0.95 10.48
CA PRO A 170 -8.07 2.13 11.29
C PRO A 170 -8.73 2.11 12.68
N VAL A 171 -9.94 1.56 12.79
CA VAL A 171 -10.68 1.48 14.06
C VAL A 171 -10.09 0.41 14.98
N LEU A 172 -9.66 -0.73 14.43
CA LEU A 172 -9.11 -1.86 15.19
C LEU A 172 -7.63 -1.62 15.57
N HIS A 173 -6.84 -1.05 14.66
CA HIS A 173 -5.44 -0.69 14.87
C HIS A 173 -5.27 0.64 15.64
N HIS A 174 -6.37 1.36 15.89
CA HIS A 174 -6.36 2.69 16.54
C HIS A 174 -5.40 3.68 15.86
N VAL A 175 -5.44 3.72 14.52
CA VAL A 175 -4.53 4.52 13.70
C VAL A 175 -5.30 5.32 12.64
N THR A 176 -5.00 6.61 12.56
CA THR A 176 -5.48 7.50 11.49
C THR A 176 -4.47 7.57 10.36
N ALA A 177 -4.91 8.03 9.18
CA ALA A 177 -4.04 8.21 8.03
C ALA A 177 -2.87 9.19 8.30
N SER A 178 -3.08 10.18 9.18
CA SER A 178 -2.02 11.10 9.63
C SER A 178 -1.01 10.41 10.56
N GLN A 179 -1.49 9.54 11.47
CA GLN A 179 -0.62 8.78 12.36
C GLN A 179 0.23 7.76 11.61
N ALA A 180 -0.34 7.03 10.64
CA ALA A 180 0.40 6.08 9.80
C ALA A 180 1.55 6.76 9.05
N ARG A 181 1.31 7.91 8.41
CA ARG A 181 2.37 8.72 7.78
C ARG A 181 3.39 9.23 8.81
N GLY A 182 2.95 9.62 10.00
CA GLY A 182 3.83 10.03 11.09
C GLY A 182 4.76 8.90 11.57
N MET A 183 4.30 7.65 11.57
CA MET A 183 5.11 6.48 11.93
C MET A 183 6.23 6.20 10.93
N MET A 184 5.98 6.46 9.63
CA MET A 184 7.04 6.37 8.60
C MET A 184 8.26 7.24 8.96
N VAL A 185 8.02 8.44 9.48
CA VAL A 185 9.11 9.35 9.88
C VAL A 185 9.66 8.97 11.25
N ARG A 186 8.80 8.85 12.27
CA ARG A 186 9.24 8.67 13.66
C ARG A 186 9.90 7.33 13.92
N ASP A 187 9.32 6.26 13.40
CA ASP A 187 9.67 4.89 13.74
C ASP A 187 10.60 4.28 12.67
N PHE A 188 10.25 4.46 11.38
CA PHE A 188 11.06 3.92 10.27
C PHE A 188 12.16 4.85 9.76
N GLY A 189 12.24 6.09 10.26
CA GLY A 189 13.36 7.00 10.01
C GLY A 189 13.37 7.67 8.63
N PHE A 190 12.25 7.64 7.91
CA PHE A 190 12.10 8.32 6.62
C PHE A 190 12.05 9.84 6.77
N GLY A 191 12.52 10.57 5.77
CA GLY A 191 12.51 12.02 5.69
C GLY A 191 11.27 12.60 5.00
N LEU A 192 11.23 13.93 4.86
CA LEU A 192 10.16 14.60 4.11
C LEU A 192 10.20 14.28 2.62
N ASP A 193 11.39 14.11 2.05
CA ASP A 193 11.52 13.74 0.63
C ASP A 193 10.93 12.34 0.39
N ASP A 194 11.18 11.39 1.30
CA ASP A 194 10.56 10.05 1.25
C ASP A 194 9.03 10.12 1.38
N LEU A 195 8.50 10.94 2.31
CA LEU A 195 7.05 11.13 2.43
C LEU A 195 6.41 11.70 1.15
N ARG A 196 7.13 12.61 0.47
CA ARG A 196 6.69 13.14 -0.82
C ARG A 196 6.64 12.03 -1.87
N GLU A 197 7.67 11.21 -1.95
CA GLU A 197 7.71 10.06 -2.87
C GLU A 197 6.61 9.05 -2.54
N PHE A 198 6.33 8.77 -1.26
CA PHE A 198 5.23 7.89 -0.88
C PHE A 198 3.88 8.43 -1.35
N MET A 199 3.62 9.74 -1.20
CA MET A 199 2.42 10.39 -1.73
C MET A 199 2.31 10.20 -3.26
N LEU A 200 3.40 10.38 -3.99
CA LEU A 200 3.44 10.16 -5.44
C LEU A 200 3.23 8.68 -5.83
N ASN A 201 3.78 7.75 -5.05
CA ASN A 201 3.53 6.31 -5.24
C ASN A 201 2.05 5.97 -5.06
N GLY A 202 1.37 6.60 -4.10
CA GLY A 202 -0.09 6.46 -3.93
C GLY A 202 -0.86 6.92 -5.15
N LEU A 203 -0.48 8.10 -5.69
CA LEU A 203 -1.06 8.59 -6.93
C LEU A 203 -0.79 7.67 -8.11
N ASP A 204 0.35 6.98 -8.19
CA ASP A 204 0.66 6.06 -9.30
C ASP A 204 -0.01 4.69 -9.16
N ALA A 205 -0.26 4.24 -7.93
CA ALA A 205 -0.99 3.00 -7.65
C ALA A 205 -2.51 3.15 -7.71
N ALA A 206 -3.00 4.39 -7.66
CA ALA A 206 -4.43 4.69 -7.72
C ALA A 206 -5.02 4.25 -9.08
N TRP A 207 -6.17 3.59 -9.02
CA TRP A 207 -6.95 3.18 -10.18
C TRP A 207 -7.85 4.32 -10.65
N ILE A 208 -7.19 5.35 -11.17
CA ILE A 208 -7.76 6.58 -11.74
C ILE A 208 -7.23 6.77 -13.16
N ASP A 209 -7.91 7.59 -13.97
CA ASP A 209 -7.42 7.92 -15.29
C ASP A 209 -6.20 8.87 -15.24
N ASP A 210 -5.45 8.92 -16.34
CA ASP A 210 -4.21 9.70 -16.40
C ASP A 210 -4.42 11.22 -16.29
N SER A 211 -5.59 11.73 -16.68
CA SER A 211 -5.88 13.16 -16.56
C SER A 211 -6.07 13.55 -15.10
N THR A 212 -6.84 12.76 -14.35
CA THR A 212 -7.00 12.91 -12.90
C THR A 212 -5.65 12.78 -12.19
N ARG A 213 -4.86 11.76 -12.53
CA ARG A 213 -3.53 11.52 -11.95
C ARG A 213 -2.59 12.70 -12.15
N ARG A 214 -2.52 13.27 -13.37
CA ARG A 214 -1.68 14.44 -13.66
C ARG A 214 -2.15 15.68 -12.89
N ALA A 215 -3.46 15.93 -12.84
CA ALA A 215 -4.03 17.06 -12.11
C ALA A 215 -3.70 16.98 -10.62
N TRP A 216 -3.99 15.83 -9.99
CA TRP A 216 -3.72 15.63 -8.57
C TRP A 216 -2.23 15.64 -8.24
N ARG A 217 -1.37 15.10 -9.11
CA ARG A 217 0.09 15.21 -8.94
C ARG A 217 0.52 16.66 -8.87
N GLY A 218 0.07 17.52 -9.79
CA GLY A 218 0.40 18.94 -9.77
C GLY A 218 -0.08 19.65 -8.49
N GLN A 219 -1.34 19.43 -8.11
CA GLN A 219 -1.95 20.02 -6.92
C GLN A 219 -1.23 19.56 -5.63
N GLN A 220 -1.09 18.25 -5.43
CA GLN A 220 -0.51 17.69 -4.21
C GLN A 220 0.98 18.00 -4.09
N CYS A 221 1.72 18.05 -5.20
CA CYS A 221 3.11 18.50 -5.18
C CYS A 221 3.23 19.94 -4.65
N ALA A 222 2.44 20.86 -5.20
CA ALA A 222 2.45 22.26 -4.78
C ALA A 222 2.01 22.43 -3.32
N GLU A 223 0.97 21.71 -2.89
CA GLU A 223 0.49 21.74 -1.51
C GLU A 223 1.52 21.18 -0.53
N PHE A 224 2.16 20.06 -0.84
CA PHE A 224 3.21 19.48 -0.03
C PHE A 224 4.40 20.45 0.13
N ASP A 225 4.82 21.12 -0.95
CA ASP A 225 5.93 22.07 -0.91
C ASP A 225 5.58 23.31 -0.06
N ALA A 226 4.34 23.80 -0.16
CA ALA A 226 3.83 24.87 0.69
C ALA A 226 3.78 24.47 2.17
N LEU A 227 3.33 23.25 2.49
CA LEU A 227 3.31 22.72 3.86
C LEU A 227 4.73 22.54 4.41
N ARG A 228 5.66 22.04 3.60
CA ARG A 228 7.08 21.92 3.95
C ARG A 228 7.68 23.29 4.26
N ALA A 229 7.43 24.30 3.43
CA ALA A 229 7.92 25.66 3.67
C ALA A 229 7.38 26.23 4.99
N ARG A 230 6.08 26.03 5.27
CA ARG A 230 5.45 26.47 6.54
C ARG A 230 6.07 25.77 7.76
N LEU A 231 6.35 24.48 7.67
CA LEU A 231 6.96 23.71 8.75
C LEU A 231 8.33 24.27 9.17
N PHE A 232 9.14 24.71 8.20
CA PHE A 232 10.45 25.30 8.48
C PHE A 232 10.42 26.82 8.75
N ALA A 233 9.35 27.51 8.36
CA ALA A 233 9.14 28.93 8.66
C ALA A 233 8.53 29.17 10.06
N ALA A 234 7.87 28.16 10.64
CA ALA A 234 7.30 28.26 11.98
C ALA A 234 8.41 28.46 13.04
N PRO A 235 8.29 29.44 13.96
CA PRO A 235 9.21 29.55 15.10
C PRO A 235 9.24 28.22 15.84
N ALA A 236 10.42 27.76 16.25
CA ALA A 236 10.56 26.54 17.03
C ALA A 236 9.62 26.61 18.26
N ALA A 237 8.50 25.88 18.20
CA ALA A 237 7.51 25.89 19.26
C ALA A 237 8.18 25.37 20.52
N ARG A 238 8.24 26.20 21.56
CA ARG A 238 8.85 25.85 22.85
C ARG A 238 8.20 24.57 23.37
N GLY A 239 8.98 23.49 23.49
CA GLY A 239 8.54 22.22 24.08
C GLY A 239 8.10 21.13 23.10
N CYS A 240 8.02 21.39 21.80
CA CYS A 240 7.81 20.32 20.82
C CYS A 240 9.18 19.88 20.28
N SER A 241 9.63 18.68 20.63
CA SER A 241 10.78 18.08 19.96
C SER A 241 10.39 17.86 18.51
N LEU A 242 10.68 18.82 17.63
CA LEU A 242 10.64 18.61 16.19
C LEU A 242 11.46 17.35 15.93
N VAL A 243 10.80 16.32 15.43
CA VAL A 243 11.48 15.17 14.83
C VAL A 243 12.45 15.79 13.83
N ARG A 244 13.76 15.64 14.06
CA ARG A 244 14.77 16.25 13.21
C ARG A 244 14.65 15.61 11.84
N PHE A 245 13.93 16.25 10.93
CA PHE A 245 13.86 15.85 9.53
C PHE A 245 15.28 15.93 8.97
N ARG A 246 15.84 14.78 8.58
CA ARG A 246 17.15 14.75 7.92
C ARG A 246 16.96 15.29 6.50
N SER A 247 17.67 16.36 6.17
CA SER A 247 17.93 16.77 4.79
C SER A 247 18.92 15.77 4.20
N ALA A 248 18.49 14.89 3.29
CA ALA A 248 19.38 13.93 2.66
C ALA A 248 20.20 14.62 1.56
N VAL A 249 21.43 15.04 1.88
CA VAL A 249 22.49 15.12 0.86
C VAL A 249 22.95 13.67 0.64
N ARG A 250 22.63 13.11 -0.53
CA ARG A 250 22.96 11.73 -0.89
C ARG A 250 24.48 11.54 -0.93
N GLY A 251 24.99 10.66 -0.08
CA GLY A 251 26.29 10.00 -0.23
C GLY A 251 26.09 8.48 -0.10
N PRO A 252 26.86 7.65 -0.80
CA PRO A 252 26.68 6.20 -0.78
C PRO A 252 26.93 5.66 0.63
N VAL A 253 26.02 4.80 1.11
CA VAL A 253 26.18 4.04 2.35
C VAL A 253 27.20 2.93 2.09
N PRO A 254 28.29 2.82 2.86
CA PRO A 254 29.25 1.74 2.69
C PRO A 254 28.61 0.42 3.10
N VAL A 255 28.72 -0.57 2.20
CA VAL A 255 28.39 -1.97 2.48
C VAL A 255 29.41 -2.50 3.49
N GLN A 256 29.00 -2.74 4.73
CA GLN A 256 29.77 -3.58 5.64
C GLN A 256 29.38 -5.03 5.38
N ALA A 257 30.32 -5.78 4.82
CA ALA A 257 30.25 -7.23 4.71
C ALA A 257 30.31 -7.85 6.12
N TYR A 258 29.41 -8.80 6.37
CA TYR A 258 29.58 -9.86 7.35
C TYR A 258 29.48 -11.20 6.62
#